data_AF-A0A9D4G6S3-F1
#
_entry.id   AF-A0A9D4G6S3-F1
#
_cell.length_a   1.000
_cell.length_b   1.000
_cell.length_c   1.000
_cell.angle_alpha   90.00
_cell.angle_beta   90.00
_cell.angle_gamma   90.00
#
_symmetry.space_group_name_H-M   'P 1'
#
loop_
_entity.id
_entity.type
_entity.pdbx_description
1 polymer ?
#
loop_
_entity_poly.entity_id
_entity_poly.type
_entity_poly.pdbx_seq_one_letter_code
_entity_poly.pdbx_strand_id
1 'polypeptide(L)'
;MGALLHWKVFLVLAASLSEEESAYWVLNFQAPEDAQRVAEVIPIQPKCPEAFEAHFHLDRTLHRLQLQQGGMEDIMNAVPVEESKRTSYVRGVSIYCHPETYPTDQHLRDLPQHISVGVGIHQRHAR
;
A
#
# COMPACT_ATOMS: atom_id res chain seq x y z
N MET A 1 12.55 17.14 -24.13
CA MET A 1 13.59 16.20 -23.65
C MET A 1 13.24 15.93 -22.19
N GLY A 2 12.87 14.70 -21.83
CA GLY A 2 12.45 14.36 -20.47
C GLY A 2 13.50 13.46 -19.80
N ALA A 3 13.75 13.69 -18.51
CA ALA A 3 14.59 12.82 -17.69
C ALA A 3 13.72 12.19 -16.59
N LEU A 4 13.91 10.89 -16.36
CA LEU A 4 13.29 10.19 -15.25
C LEU A 4 14.16 10.35 -14.01
N LEU A 5 13.58 10.87 -12.93
CA LEU A 5 14.26 11.02 -11.65
C LEU A 5 13.85 9.89 -10.71
N HIS A 6 14.82 9.31 -9.99
CA HIS A 6 14.52 8.33 -8.95
C HIS A 6 13.79 9.01 -7.78
N TRP A 7 12.67 8.44 -7.32
CA TRP A 7 11.80 9.06 -6.30
C TRP A 7 12.51 9.47 -5.00
N LYS A 8 13.49 8.69 -4.53
CA LYS A 8 14.32 9.06 -3.36
C LYS A 8 15.08 10.37 -3.57
N VAL A 9 15.63 10.59 -4.77
CA VAL A 9 16.34 11.84 -5.09
C VAL A 9 15.36 13.00 -5.12
N PHE A 10 14.16 12.78 -5.65
CA PHE A 10 13.09 13.79 -5.66
C PHE A 10 12.71 14.22 -4.24
N LEU A 11 12.52 13.27 -3.31
CA LEU A 11 12.18 13.59 -1.92
C LEU A 11 13.28 14.36 -1.19
N VAL A 12 14.55 14.02 -1.42
CA VAL A 12 15.69 14.74 -0.82
C VAL A 12 15.75 16.18 -1.35
N LEU A 13 15.55 16.37 -2.65
CA LEU A 13 15.50 17.70 -3.26
C LEU A 13 14.33 18.52 -2.71
N ALA A 14 13.13 17.93 -2.66
CA ALA A 14 11.94 18.58 -2.12
C ALA A 14 12.11 18.99 -0.65
N ALA A 15 12.74 18.14 0.17
CA ALA A 15 13.00 18.43 1.58
C ALA A 15 14.11 19.49 1.80
N SER A 16 14.89 19.78 0.75
CA SER A 16 15.99 20.75 0.81
C SER A 16 15.59 22.12 0.25
N LEU A 17 14.35 22.29 -0.23
CA LEU A 17 13.85 23.57 -0.70
C LEU A 17 13.61 24.52 0.48
N SER A 18 14.06 25.75 0.34
CA SER A 18 13.63 26.85 1.20
C SER A 18 12.14 27.17 1.01
N GLU A 19 11.56 27.93 1.94
CA GLU A 19 10.16 28.37 1.82
C GLU A 19 9.91 29.17 0.53
N GLU A 20 10.86 30.03 0.14
CA GLU A 20 10.77 30.82 -1.10
C GLU A 20 10.80 29.94 -2.35
N GLU A 21 11.67 28.93 -2.38
CA GLU A 21 11.77 28.00 -3.51
C GLU A 21 10.55 27.07 -3.60
N SER A 22 10.03 26.64 -2.45
CA SER A 22 8.79 25.87 -2.37
C SER A 22 7.60 26.67 -2.89
N ALA A 23 7.47 27.94 -2.47
CA ALA A 23 6.44 28.85 -2.94
C ALA A 23 6.56 29.10 -4.46
N TYR A 24 7.78 29.32 -4.95
CA TYR A 24 8.05 29.44 -6.38
C TYR A 24 7.61 28.20 -7.16
N TRP A 25 7.90 27.01 -6.63
CA TRP A 25 7.53 25.74 -7.27
C TRP A 25 6.01 25.57 -7.35
N VAL A 26 5.27 25.84 -6.27
CA VAL A 26 3.80 25.78 -6.25
C VAL A 26 3.17 26.76 -7.25
N LEU A 27 3.72 27.96 -7.40
CA LEU A 27 3.21 28.98 -8.31
C LEU A 27 3.42 28.61 -9.78
N ASN A 28 4.55 27.98 -10.12
CA ASN A 28 4.93 27.71 -11.51
C ASN A 28 4.56 26.29 -11.99
N PHE A 29 4.38 25.35 -11.08
CA PHE A 29 3.99 23.98 -11.37
C PHE A 29 2.63 23.69 -10.73
N GLN A 30 1.62 24.43 -11.19
CA GLN A 30 0.24 24.18 -10.79
C GLN A 30 -0.14 22.74 -11.13
N ALA A 31 -0.81 22.07 -10.20
CA ALA A 31 -1.30 20.72 -10.47
C ALA A 31 -2.23 20.76 -11.69
N PRO A 32 -2.26 19.72 -12.54
CA PRO A 32 -3.17 19.65 -13.68
C PRO A 32 -4.61 19.95 -13.24
N GLU A 33 -5.44 20.53 -14.12
CA GLU A 33 -6.82 20.91 -13.81
C GLU A 33 -7.63 19.77 -13.15
N ASP A 34 -7.35 18.52 -13.53
CA ASP A 34 -7.95 17.33 -12.94
C ASP A 34 -7.62 17.15 -11.45
N ALA A 35 -6.44 17.57 -10.99
CA ALA A 35 -6.07 17.56 -9.59
C ALA A 35 -6.65 18.75 -8.81
N GLN A 36 -6.85 19.91 -9.48
CA GLN A 36 -7.45 21.09 -8.87
C GLN A 36 -8.96 20.92 -8.63
N ARG A 37 -9.67 20.28 -9.57
CA ARG A 37 -11.10 19.95 -9.43
C ARG A 37 -11.41 19.03 -8.25
N VAL A 38 -10.46 18.17 -7.87
CA VAL A 38 -10.60 17.28 -6.70
C VAL A 38 -10.50 18.06 -5.39
N ALA A 39 -9.81 19.20 -5.37
CA ALA A 39 -9.60 20.01 -4.16
C ALA A 39 -10.79 20.94 -3.81
N GLU A 40 -11.56 21.41 -4.80
CA GLU A 40 -12.68 22.35 -4.56
C GLU A 40 -13.99 21.67 -4.12
N VAL A 41 -14.14 20.36 -4.33
CA VAL A 41 -15.39 19.62 -4.08
C VAL A 41 -15.36 18.81 -2.78
N ILE A 42 -14.19 18.58 -2.19
CA ILE A 42 -14.04 17.67 -1.04
C ILE A 42 -13.76 18.51 0.20
N PRO A 43 -14.71 18.63 1.17
CA PRO A 43 -14.35 19.13 2.48
C PRO A 43 -13.18 18.28 2.98
N ILE A 44 -12.07 18.93 3.35
CA ILE A 44 -10.89 18.29 3.95
C ILE A 44 -11.28 17.83 5.36
N GLN A 45 -12.19 16.86 5.45
CA GLN A 45 -12.20 15.96 6.57
C GLN A 45 -10.88 15.19 6.46
N PRO A 46 -10.07 15.13 7.52
CA PRO A 46 -8.87 14.31 7.51
C PRO A 46 -9.32 12.86 7.26
N LYS A 47 -9.20 12.41 6.00
CA LYS A 47 -9.39 11.01 5.66
C LYS A 47 -8.22 10.25 6.27
N CYS A 48 -8.52 9.16 6.95
CA CYS A 48 -7.52 8.19 7.36
C CYS A 48 -6.67 7.80 6.13
N PRO A 49 -5.33 7.86 6.19
CA PRO A 49 -4.49 7.54 5.05
C PRO A 49 -4.82 6.16 4.49
N GLU A 50 -4.96 6.05 3.17
CA GLU A 50 -5.26 4.77 2.52
C GLU A 50 -3.96 3.98 2.30
N ALA A 51 -3.95 2.72 2.72
CA ALA A 51 -2.83 1.82 2.53
C ALA A 51 -3.08 0.86 1.36
N PHE A 52 -2.07 0.76 0.49
CA PHE A 52 -2.01 -0.22 -0.59
C PHE A 52 -0.72 -1.02 -0.45
N GLU A 53 -0.83 -2.35 -0.50
CA GLU A 53 0.33 -3.23 -0.49
C GLU A 53 0.40 -4.04 -1.77
N ALA A 54 1.42 -3.78 -2.58
CA ALA A 54 1.61 -4.44 -3.87
C ALA A 54 2.20 -5.85 -3.74
N HIS A 55 2.88 -6.14 -2.63
CA HIS A 55 3.57 -7.41 -2.41
C HIS A 55 3.56 -7.77 -0.94
N PHE A 56 2.50 -8.45 -0.50
CA PHE A 56 2.38 -8.92 0.87
C PHE A 56 2.53 -10.44 0.98
N HIS A 57 3.51 -10.92 1.76
CA HIS A 57 3.59 -12.34 2.10
C HIS A 57 2.61 -12.70 3.23
N LEU A 58 1.37 -12.94 2.84
CA LEU A 58 0.27 -13.27 3.75
C LEU A 58 0.56 -14.58 4.50
N ASP A 59 1.02 -15.60 3.79
CA ASP A 59 1.42 -16.91 4.32
C ASP A 59 2.40 -16.82 5.51
N ARG A 60 3.49 -16.06 5.33
CA ARG A 60 4.53 -15.89 6.35
C ARG A 60 4.03 -15.09 7.54
N THR A 61 3.17 -14.11 7.29
CA THR A 61 2.64 -13.25 8.35
C THR A 61 1.68 -14.02 9.24
N LEU A 62 0.74 -14.77 8.65
CA LEU A 62 -0.17 -15.65 9.39
C LEU A 62 0.60 -16.65 10.26
N HIS A 63 1.60 -17.34 9.67
CA HIS A 63 2.45 -18.27 10.41
C HIS A 63 3.17 -17.60 11.59
N ARG A 64 3.73 -16.39 11.40
CA ARG A 64 4.41 -15.66 12.48
C ARG A 64 3.47 -15.23 13.60
N LEU A 65 2.23 -14.91 13.27
CA LEU A 65 1.19 -14.53 14.24
C LEU A 65 0.47 -15.74 14.84
N GLN A 66 0.89 -16.97 14.49
CA GLN A 66 0.23 -18.22 14.91
C GLN A 66 -1.26 -18.26 14.53
N LEU A 67 -1.62 -17.54 13.46
CA LEU A 67 -2.95 -17.58 12.86
C LEU A 67 -2.97 -18.72 11.84
N GLN A 68 -3.88 -19.68 12.01
CA GLN A 68 -3.94 -20.83 11.11
C GLN A 68 -4.48 -20.45 9.73
N GLN A 69 -5.40 -19.50 9.68
CA GLN A 69 -6.05 -18.99 8.47
C GLN A 69 -6.45 -17.53 8.72
N GLY A 70 -6.66 -16.76 7.64
CA GLY A 70 -7.11 -15.38 7.74
C GLY A 70 -6.66 -14.51 6.57
N GLY A 71 -7.16 -13.28 6.54
CA GLY A 71 -6.79 -12.23 5.61
C GLY A 71 -6.01 -11.10 6.27
N MET A 72 -5.87 -9.99 5.55
CA MET A 72 -5.24 -8.78 6.09
C MET A 72 -6.00 -8.23 7.31
N GLU A 73 -7.32 -8.37 7.34
CA GLU A 73 -8.16 -7.91 8.47
C GLU A 73 -7.82 -8.64 9.77
N ASP A 74 -7.63 -9.96 9.72
CA ASP A 74 -7.23 -10.76 10.89
C ASP A 74 -5.85 -10.33 11.41
N ILE A 75 -4.94 -9.98 10.51
CA ILE A 75 -3.61 -9.47 10.85
C ILE A 75 -3.70 -8.09 11.50
N MET A 76 -4.50 -7.19 10.94
CA MET A 76 -4.74 -5.85 11.50
C MET A 76 -5.40 -5.92 12.88
N ASN A 77 -6.26 -6.92 13.11
CA ASN A 77 -6.90 -7.15 14.41
C ASN A 77 -5.93 -7.81 15.42
N ALA A 78 -5.02 -8.67 14.96
CA ALA A 78 -4.06 -9.35 15.81
C ALA A 78 -2.89 -8.45 16.27
N VAL A 79 -2.58 -7.39 15.51
CA VAL A 79 -1.48 -6.46 15.82
C VAL A 79 -2.07 -5.09 16.17
N PRO A 80 -2.18 -4.74 17.46
CA PRO A 80 -2.74 -3.45 17.84
C PRO A 80 -1.86 -2.30 17.34
N VAL A 81 -2.47 -1.38 16.59
CA VAL A 81 -1.83 -0.15 16.09
C VAL A 81 -2.43 1.04 16.83
N GLU A 82 -1.58 1.96 17.27
CA GLU A 82 -1.99 3.25 17.84
C GLU A 82 -2.94 3.98 16.88
N GLU A 83 -3.99 4.62 17.40
CA GLU A 83 -5.00 5.30 16.56
C GLU A 83 -4.38 6.34 15.61
N SER A 84 -3.34 7.04 16.06
CA SER A 84 -2.60 8.04 15.27
C SER A 84 -1.81 7.45 14.08
N LYS A 85 -1.64 6.14 14.05
CA LYS A 85 -0.91 5.40 13.00
C LYS A 85 -1.83 4.50 12.17
N ARG A 86 -3.14 4.55 12.41
CA ARG A 86 -4.09 3.75 11.64
C ARG A 86 -4.15 4.22 10.20
N THR A 87 -4.32 3.25 9.33
CA THR A 87 -4.54 3.44 7.89
C THR A 87 -5.77 2.64 7.48
N SER A 88 -6.47 3.11 6.44
CA SER A 88 -7.54 2.35 5.81
C SER A 88 -6.94 1.46 4.74
N TYR A 89 -6.90 0.14 4.96
CA TYR A 89 -6.43 -0.78 3.93
C TYR A 89 -7.46 -0.86 2.81
N VAL A 90 -7.10 -0.39 1.61
CA VAL A 90 -8.06 -0.27 0.49
C VAL A 90 -7.91 -1.39 -0.52
N ARG A 91 -6.67 -1.83 -0.78
CA ARG A 91 -6.33 -2.80 -1.83
C ARG A 91 -4.99 -3.46 -1.55
N GLY A 92 -4.76 -4.63 -2.14
CA GLY A 92 -3.43 -5.18 -2.21
C GLY A 92 -3.33 -6.54 -2.89
N VAL A 93 -2.11 -7.07 -2.90
CA VAL A 93 -1.81 -8.39 -3.46
C VAL A 93 -1.26 -9.29 -2.38
N SER A 94 -1.99 -10.37 -2.08
CA SER A 94 -1.55 -11.42 -1.18
C SER A 94 -0.75 -12.47 -1.94
N ILE A 95 0.51 -12.65 -1.56
CA ILE A 95 1.45 -13.56 -2.18
C ILE A 95 1.61 -14.81 -1.34
N TYR A 96 1.38 -15.97 -1.97
CA TYR A 96 1.61 -17.29 -1.41
C TYR A 96 2.77 -17.95 -2.14
N CYS A 97 3.83 -18.27 -1.39
CA CYS A 97 5.08 -18.74 -1.98
C CYS A 97 5.55 -20.11 -1.48
N HIS A 98 4.84 -20.67 -0.49
CA HIS A 98 5.08 -21.99 0.07
C HIS A 98 3.88 -22.91 -0.24
N PRO A 99 4.07 -24.08 -0.88
CA PRO A 99 2.95 -24.94 -1.28
C PRO A 99 2.02 -25.36 -0.14
N GLU A 100 2.57 -25.60 1.06
CA GLU A 100 1.79 -25.97 2.25
C GLU A 100 0.85 -24.88 2.73
N THR A 101 1.05 -23.63 2.32
CA THR A 101 0.25 -22.48 2.72
C THR A 101 -0.60 -21.93 1.57
N TYR A 102 -0.63 -22.62 0.42
CA TYR A 102 -1.45 -22.20 -0.70
C TYR A 102 -2.93 -22.08 -0.29
N PRO A 103 -3.63 -21.05 -0.78
CA PRO A 103 -5.02 -20.83 -0.42
C PRO A 103 -5.89 -21.94 -1.01
N THR A 104 -6.91 -22.36 -0.26
CA THR A 104 -7.92 -23.28 -0.78
C THR A 104 -8.90 -22.53 -1.70
N ASP A 105 -9.62 -23.26 -2.55
CA ASP A 105 -10.68 -22.68 -3.38
C ASP A 105 -11.75 -21.96 -2.54
N GLN A 106 -12.04 -22.49 -1.34
CA GLN A 106 -12.97 -21.85 -0.42
C GLN A 106 -12.42 -20.51 0.08
N HIS A 107 -11.17 -20.48 0.52
CA HIS A 107 -10.50 -19.25 0.94
C HIS A 107 -10.48 -18.19 -0.17
N LEU A 108 -10.22 -18.59 -1.41
CA LEU A 108 -10.23 -17.67 -2.56
C LEU A 108 -11.62 -17.07 -2.83
N ARG A 109 -12.70 -17.81 -2.55
CA ARG A 109 -14.09 -17.31 -2.70
C ARG A 109 -14.47 -16.33 -1.59
N ASP A 110 -13.92 -16.53 -0.40
CA ASP A 110 -14.23 -15.71 0.77
C ASP A 110 -13.36 -14.45 0.87
N LEU A 111 -12.35 -14.31 -0.02
CA LEU A 111 -11.50 -13.13 -0.05
C LEU A 111 -12.25 -11.87 -0.48
N PRO A 112 -11.97 -10.71 0.14
CA PRO A 112 -12.54 -9.44 -0.29
C PRO A 112 -12.18 -9.12 -1.75
N GLN A 113 -13.15 -8.59 -2.51
CA GLN A 113 -12.98 -8.28 -3.94
C GLN A 113 -11.84 -7.28 -4.26
N HIS A 114 -11.38 -6.54 -3.26
CA HIS A 114 -10.31 -5.55 -3.39
C HIS A 114 -8.90 -6.17 -3.24
N ILE A 115 -8.81 -7.48 -3.01
CA ILE A 115 -7.56 -8.22 -2.85
C ILE A 115 -7.31 -9.11 -4.05
N SER A 116 -6.17 -8.91 -4.69
CA SER A 116 -5.64 -9.83 -5.68
C SER A 116 -4.77 -10.90 -5.00
N VAL A 117 -4.70 -12.09 -5.58
CA VAL A 117 -3.86 -13.17 -5.06
C VAL A 117 -2.81 -13.54 -6.09
N GLY A 118 -1.55 -13.57 -5.67
CA GLY A 118 -0.45 -14.16 -6.43
C GLY A 118 -0.04 -15.49 -5.80
N VAL A 119 -0.09 -16.57 -6.57
CA VAL A 119 0.43 -17.88 -6.16
C VAL A 119 1.66 -18.19 -7.01
N GLY A 120 2.76 -18.54 -6.36
CA GLY A 120 4.00 -18.87 -7.07
C GLY A 120 4.90 -19.80 -6.26
N ILE A 121 5.93 -20.33 -6.92
CA ILE A 121 6.95 -21.15 -6.27
C ILE A 121 8.15 -20.24 -5.99
N HIS A 122 8.50 -20.04 -4.72
CA HIS A 122 9.73 -19.33 -4.39
C HIS A 122 10.93 -20.13 -4.91
N GLN A 123 11.92 -19.49 -5.53
CA GLN A 123 13.08 -20.18 -6.14
C GLN A 123 13.83 -21.12 -5.18
N ARG A 124 13.80 -20.81 -3.87
CA ARG A 124 14.35 -21.69 -2.81
C ARG A 124 13.69 -23.07 -2.74
N HIS A 125 12.43 -23.19 -3.17
CA HIS A 125 11.62 -24.42 -3.14
C HIS A 125 11.44 -25.05 -4.54
N ALA A 126 12.06 -24.49 -5.58
CA ALA A 126 11.95 -24.98 -6.96
C ALA A 126 13.00 -26.06 -7.30
N ARG A 127 13.45 -26.84 -6.32
CA ARG A 127 14.50 -27.87 -6.48
C ARG A 127 13.94 -29.27 -6.26
#